data_AF-A0A7V9JG51-F1
#
_entry.id   AF-A0A7V9JG51-F1
#
_cell.length_a   1.000
_cell.length_b   1.000
_cell.length_c   1.000
_cell.angle_alpha   90.00
_cell.angle_beta   90.00
_cell.angle_gamma   90.00
#
_symmetry.space_group_name_H-M   'P 1'
#
loop_
_entity.id
_entity.type
_entity.pdbx_description
1 polymer ?
#
loop_
_entity_poly.entity_id
_entity_poly.type
_entity_poly.pdbx_seq_one_letter_code
_entity_poly.pdbx_strand_id
1 'polypeptide(L)'
;MSRWGAPVLLALAAACRPATPVPAATLIVDDAGDTVAVPVPARRVASLIPASTELLFAIGAKGALVGRTAWCDYPAEVKTLPNLGDGINPNLEAILDRRPDLVILYN
;
A
#
# COMPACT_ATOMS: atom_id res chain seq x y z
N MET A 1 -55.81 -25.46 -30.09
CA MET A 1 -54.52 -26.10 -29.76
C MET A 1 -53.59 -24.98 -29.29
N SER A 2 -53.56 -24.70 -27.98
CA SER A 2 -52.48 -25.10 -27.06
C SER A 2 -51.11 -24.53 -27.51
N ARG A 3 -50.69 -23.34 -27.04
CA ARG A 3 -50.01 -23.04 -25.74
C ARG A 3 -48.47 -23.14 -25.82
N TRP A 4 -47.80 -22.14 -25.21
CA TRP A 4 -46.38 -22.04 -24.74
C TRP A 4 -45.44 -21.30 -25.70
N GLY A 5 -44.62 -20.32 -25.29
CA GLY A 5 -43.90 -20.06 -24.02
C GLY A 5 -42.41 -19.95 -24.41
N ALA A 6 -41.55 -19.05 -23.97
CA ALA A 6 -41.43 -18.32 -22.71
C ALA A 6 -40.53 -17.07 -22.93
N PRO A 7 -40.63 -16.03 -22.08
CA PRO A 7 -39.73 -14.89 -22.12
C PRO A 7 -38.34 -15.29 -21.61
N VAL A 8 -37.29 -14.77 -22.25
CA VAL A 8 -35.91 -14.86 -21.81
C VAL A 8 -35.79 -14.08 -20.49
N LEU A 9 -35.86 -14.79 -19.37
CA LEU A 9 -35.51 -14.28 -18.06
C LEU A 9 -33.99 -14.16 -18.00
N LEU A 10 -33.49 -12.96 -18.28
CA LEU A 10 -32.11 -12.56 -18.02
C LEU A 10 -31.91 -12.60 -16.49
N ALA A 11 -31.30 -13.66 -16.00
CA ALA A 11 -30.97 -13.80 -14.59
C ALA A 11 -29.94 -12.72 -14.20
N LEU A 12 -30.39 -11.67 -13.50
CA LEU A 12 -29.51 -10.83 -12.69
C LEU A 12 -29.00 -11.69 -11.54
N ALA A 13 -27.94 -12.45 -11.77
CA ALA A 13 -27.12 -12.98 -10.69
C ALA A 13 -26.42 -11.78 -10.04
N ALA A 14 -27.04 -11.28 -8.97
CA ALA A 14 -26.50 -10.27 -8.08
C ALA A 14 -25.09 -10.69 -7.63
N ALA A 15 -24.09 -10.02 -8.20
CA ALA A 15 -22.70 -10.13 -7.78
C ALA A 15 -22.52 -9.44 -6.43
N CYS A 16 -23.02 -10.05 -5.35
CA CYS A 16 -22.64 -9.71 -3.99
C CYS A 16 -21.16 -10.09 -3.82
N ARG A 17 -20.27 -9.17 -4.23
CA ARG A 17 -18.85 -9.25 -3.91
C ARG A 17 -18.75 -9.09 -2.39
N PRO A 18 -18.20 -10.07 -1.63
CA PRO A 18 -18.02 -9.89 -0.20
C PRO A 18 -17.19 -8.63 0.03
N ALA A 19 -17.66 -7.76 0.91
CA ALA A 19 -16.96 -6.54 1.27
C ALA A 19 -15.59 -6.93 1.82
N THR A 20 -14.52 -6.41 1.21
CA THR A 20 -13.17 -6.58 1.74
C THR A 20 -13.13 -5.93 3.12
N PRO A 21 -12.76 -6.66 4.20
CA PRO A 21 -12.63 -6.07 5.52
C PRO A 21 -11.67 -4.88 5.46
N VAL A 22 -12.11 -3.71 5.88
CA VAL A 22 -11.22 -2.55 6.02
C VAL A 22 -10.27 -2.88 7.19
N PRO A 23 -8.94 -2.85 6.97
CA PRO A 23 -8.00 -3.10 8.06
C PRO A 23 -8.24 -2.10 9.19
N ALA A 24 -8.27 -2.60 10.43
CA ALA A 24 -8.38 -1.74 11.59
C ALA A 24 -7.18 -0.80 11.63
N ALA A 25 -7.42 0.50 11.80
CA ALA A 25 -6.38 1.49 11.96
C ALA A 25 -6.16 1.79 13.44
N THR A 26 -4.90 2.01 13.82
CA THR A 26 -4.52 2.51 15.13
C THR A 26 -4.11 3.97 14.99
N LEU A 27 -4.58 4.82 15.91
CA LEU A 27 -4.12 6.20 16.00
C LEU A 27 -2.77 6.23 16.70
N ILE A 28 -1.78 6.81 16.05
CA ILE A 28 -0.44 7.04 16.60
C ILE A 28 -0.10 8.52 16.53
N VAL A 29 0.77 8.99 17.43
CA VAL A 29 1.38 10.32 17.33
C VAL A 29 2.75 10.13 16.70
N ASP A 30 3.04 10.82 15.60
CA ASP A 30 4.34 10.78 14.96
C ASP A 30 5.35 11.73 15.63
N ASP A 31 6.56 11.81 15.09
CA ASP A 31 7.62 12.70 15.59
C ASP A 31 7.38 14.18 15.28
N ALA A 32 6.42 14.51 14.41
CA ALA A 32 5.95 15.88 14.17
C ALA A 32 4.95 16.33 15.24
N GLY A 33 4.40 15.38 15.99
CA GLY A 33 3.28 15.59 16.90
C GLY A 33 1.92 15.43 16.24
N ASP A 34 1.86 14.97 14.98
CA ASP A 34 0.61 14.75 14.27
C ASP A 34 -0.03 13.42 14.70
N THR A 35 -1.37 13.40 14.82
CA THR A 35 -2.11 12.16 15.05
C THR A 35 -2.48 11.52 13.72
N VAL A 36 -1.88 10.36 13.43
CA VAL A 36 -2.03 9.64 12.17
C VAL A 36 -2.72 8.30 12.39
N ALA A 37 -3.71 7.98 11.55
CA ALA A 37 -4.34 6.66 11.52
C ALA A 37 -3.51 5.70 10.65
N VAL A 38 -2.90 4.69 11.28
CA VAL A 38 -2.05 3.71 10.60
C VAL A 38 -2.75 2.36 10.52
N PRO A 39 -2.90 1.75 9.32
CA PRO A 39 -3.44 0.41 9.17
C PRO A 39 -2.60 -0.63 9.93
N VAL A 40 -3.26 -1.60 10.59
CA VAL A 40 -2.59 -2.67 11.31
C VAL A 40 -2.97 -4.06 10.75
N PRO A 41 -2.02 -4.84 10.20
CA PRO A 41 -0.65 -4.44 9.86
C PRO A 41 -0.61 -3.57 8.59
N ALA A 42 0.36 -2.66 8.49
CA ALA A 42 0.72 -2.02 7.22
C ALA A 42 1.33 -3.07 6.28
N ARG A 43 0.81 -3.17 5.07
CA ARG A 43 1.18 -4.23 4.11
C ARG A 43 1.90 -3.69 2.88
N ARG A 44 1.85 -2.39 2.64
CA ARG A 44 2.37 -1.72 1.44
C ARG A 44 3.06 -0.42 1.84
N VAL A 45 4.32 -0.54 2.24
CA VAL A 45 5.11 0.55 2.78
C VAL A 45 5.99 1.19 1.69
N ALA A 46 5.85 2.49 1.48
CA ALA A 46 6.83 3.28 0.75
C ALA A 46 7.80 3.92 1.75
N SER A 47 9.10 3.65 1.61
CA SER A 47 10.12 4.23 2.50
C SER A 47 10.91 5.30 1.77
N LEU A 48 10.90 6.53 2.28
CA LEU A 48 11.54 7.69 1.64
C LEU A 48 12.91 8.05 2.24
N ILE A 49 13.37 7.32 3.25
CA ILE A 49 14.64 7.58 3.94
C ILE A 49 15.47 6.29 4.10
N PRO A 50 16.81 6.34 3.94
CA PRO A 50 17.67 5.15 4.06
C PRO A 50 17.53 4.46 5.42
N ALA A 51 17.60 5.19 6.53
CA ALA A 51 17.56 4.62 7.88
C ALA A 51 16.30 3.76 8.13
N SER A 52 15.11 4.25 7.77
CA SER A 52 13.85 3.50 7.89
C SER A 52 13.81 2.29 6.97
N THR A 53 14.41 2.39 5.78
CA THR A 53 14.51 1.27 4.85
C THR A 53 15.38 0.15 5.43
N GLU A 54 16.54 0.50 5.98
CA GLU A 54 17.43 -0.45 6.65
C GLU A 54 16.77 -1.10 7.87
N LEU A 55 16.05 -0.30 8.67
CA LEU A 55 15.30 -0.79 9.83
C LEU A 55 14.24 -1.81 9.42
N LEU A 56 13.45 -1.52 8.37
CA LEU A 56 12.43 -2.44 7.84
C LEU A 56 13.04 -3.77 7.37
N PHE A 57 14.25 -3.75 6.80
CA PHE A 57 14.98 -4.98 6.51
C PHE A 57 15.42 -5.70 7.79
N ALA A 58 15.99 -4.98 8.75
CA ALA A 58 16.52 -5.53 10.00
C ALA A 58 15.44 -6.22 10.85
N ILE A 59 14.22 -5.68 10.90
CA ILE A 59 13.10 -6.27 11.66
C ILE A 59 12.34 -7.36 10.86
N GLY A 60 12.80 -7.71 9.66
CA GLY A 60 12.15 -8.73 8.81
C GLY A 60 10.89 -8.25 8.08
N ALA A 61 10.62 -6.94 8.06
CA ALA A 61 9.47 -6.33 7.41
C ALA A 61 9.68 -5.98 5.93
N LYS A 62 10.81 -6.37 5.32
CA LYS A 62 11.13 -6.09 3.91
C LYS A 62 10.02 -6.49 2.91
N GLY A 63 9.25 -7.53 3.22
CA GLY A 63 8.16 -8.01 2.36
C GLY A 63 6.99 -7.03 2.20
N ALA A 64 6.89 -6.01 3.07
CA ALA A 64 5.89 -4.97 2.97
C ALA A 64 6.34 -3.79 2.07
N LEU A 65 7.64 -3.69 1.75
CA LEU A 65 8.17 -2.56 0.98
C LEU A 65 7.68 -2.61 -0.47
N VAL A 66 7.08 -1.51 -0.93
CA VAL A 66 6.60 -1.36 -2.32
C VAL A 66 7.43 -0.36 -3.14
N GLY A 67 8.35 0.34 -2.50
CA GLY A 67 9.29 1.24 -3.15
C GLY A 67 10.23 1.91 -2.15
N ARG A 68 11.28 2.50 -2.71
CA ARG A 68 12.41 3.12 -2.02
C ARG A 68 12.86 4.37 -2.77
N THR A 69 13.65 5.25 -2.17
CA THR A 69 14.22 6.41 -2.90
C THR A 69 15.54 6.07 -3.59
N ALA A 70 16.05 6.98 -4.42
CA ALA A 70 17.35 6.87 -5.07
C ALA A 70 18.51 6.65 -4.08
N TRP A 71 18.36 7.15 -2.85
CA TRP A 71 19.35 7.11 -1.77
C TRP A 71 19.30 5.84 -0.92
N CYS A 72 18.25 5.05 -1.04
CA CYS A 72 18.13 3.78 -0.32
C CYS A 72 18.86 2.69 -1.10
N ASP A 73 20.06 2.32 -0.66
CA ASP A 73 20.96 1.43 -1.39
C ASP A 73 21.48 0.24 -0.57
N TYR A 74 21.13 0.18 0.72
CA TYR A 74 21.45 -0.91 1.65
C TYR A 74 20.18 -1.52 2.29
N PRO A 75 20.15 -2.85 2.51
CA PRO A 75 21.06 -3.85 1.93
C PRO A 75 20.90 -3.91 0.40
N ALA A 76 21.87 -4.48 -0.33
CA ALA A 76 21.87 -4.45 -1.79
C ALA A 76 20.56 -4.94 -2.46
N GLU A 77 19.84 -5.87 -1.82
CA GLU A 77 18.53 -6.37 -2.22
C GLU A 77 17.48 -5.24 -2.40
N VAL A 78 17.57 -4.15 -1.63
CA VAL A 78 16.65 -3.00 -1.69
C VAL A 78 16.61 -2.37 -3.09
N LYS A 79 17.69 -2.46 -3.85
CA LYS A 79 17.79 -1.86 -5.20
C LYS A 79 16.85 -2.50 -6.20
N THR A 80 16.33 -3.70 -5.91
CA THR A 80 15.31 -4.39 -6.72
C THR A 80 13.93 -3.73 -6.61
N LEU A 81 13.69 -2.94 -5.56
CA LEU A 81 12.44 -2.24 -5.37
C LEU A 81 12.34 -1.01 -6.29
N PRO A 82 11.11 -0.64 -6.70
CA PRO A 82 10.86 0.56 -7.49
C PRO A 82 11.49 1.81 -6.87
N ASN A 83 12.13 2.63 -7.70
CA ASN A 83 12.64 3.94 -7.29
C ASN A 83 11.48 4.96 -7.29
N LEU A 84 11.23 5.56 -6.14
CA LEU A 84 10.20 6.56 -5.87
C LEU A 84 10.72 8.01 -6.02
N GLY A 85 11.92 8.19 -6.57
CA GLY A 85 12.53 9.49 -6.77
C GLY A 85 13.50 9.87 -5.67
N ASP A 86 13.61 11.17 -5.41
CA ASP A 86 14.48 11.73 -4.37
C ASP A 86 13.86 11.56 -2.97
N GLY A 87 14.67 11.71 -1.91
CA GLY A 87 14.18 11.68 -0.53
C GLY A 87 13.45 12.95 -0.12
N ILE A 88 14.01 14.12 -0.47
CA ILE A 88 13.50 15.45 -0.11
C ILE A 88 12.36 15.85 -1.04
N ASN A 89 12.52 15.60 -2.35
CA ASN A 89 11.50 15.87 -3.36
C ASN A 89 11.06 14.56 -4.04
N PRO A 90 10.25 13.72 -3.36
CA PRO A 90 9.84 12.44 -3.90
C PRO A 90 8.92 12.58 -5.11
N ASN A 91 8.90 11.55 -5.96
CA ASN A 91 7.98 11.48 -7.09
C ASN A 91 6.61 10.98 -6.61
N LEU A 92 5.67 11.92 -6.42
CA LEU A 92 4.32 11.62 -5.94
C LEU A 92 3.56 10.65 -6.85
N GLU A 93 3.66 10.80 -8.17
CA GLU A 93 3.00 9.89 -9.12
C GLU A 93 3.54 8.46 -8.98
N ALA A 94 4.86 8.31 -8.86
CA ALA A 94 5.47 7.01 -8.62
C ALA A 94 5.01 6.38 -7.30
N ILE A 95 4.87 7.19 -6.24
CA ILE A 95 4.33 6.73 -4.95
C ILE A 95 2.88 6.28 -5.09
N LEU A 96 2.01 7.11 -5.65
CA LEU A 96 0.58 6.82 -5.82
C LEU A 96 0.35 5.56 -6.67
N ASP A 97 1.13 5.39 -7.74
CA ASP A 97 1.10 4.19 -8.59
C ASP A 97 1.44 2.90 -7.83
N ARG A 98 2.24 2.99 -6.76
CA ARG A 98 2.52 1.83 -5.90
C ARG A 98 1.40 1.55 -4.91
N ARG A 99 0.40 2.41 -4.77
CA ARG A 99 -0.74 2.25 -3.85
C ARG A 99 -0.28 1.84 -2.44
N PRO A 100 0.62 2.60 -1.79
CA PRO A 100 1.02 2.31 -0.43
C PRO A 100 -0.15 2.51 0.54
N ASP A 101 -0.12 1.80 1.65
CA ASP A 101 -0.99 2.01 2.80
C ASP A 101 -0.27 2.71 3.98
N LEU A 102 1.05 2.87 3.87
CA LEU A 102 1.89 3.65 4.74
C LEU A 102 3.04 4.27 3.95
N VAL A 103 3.33 5.55 4.17
CA VAL A 103 4.54 6.22 3.65
C VAL A 103 5.36 6.70 4.84
N ILE A 104 6.62 6.31 4.90
CA ILE A 104 7.56 6.73 5.95
C ILE A 104 8.43 7.84 5.38
N LEU A 105 8.29 9.02 5.97
CA LEU A 105 8.95 10.26 5.56
C LEU A 105 10.15 10.54 6.45
N TYR A 106 10.91 11.58 6.10
CA TYR A 106 11.81 12.25 7.03
C TYR A 106 11.02 13.33 7.78
N ASN A 107 11.36 13.56 9.04
CA ASN A 107 10.83 14.67 9.83
C ASN A 107 11.87 15.09 10.88
#